data_AF-A0A5N6BQL8-F1
#
_entry.id   AF-A0A5N6BQL8-F1
#
_cell.length_a   1.000
_cell.length_b   1.000
_cell.length_c   1.000
_cell.angle_alpha   90.00
_cell.angle_beta   90.00
_cell.angle_gamma   90.00
#
_symmetry.space_group_name_H-M   'P 1'
#
loop_
_entity.id
_entity.type
_entity.pdbx_description
1 polymer ?
#
loop_
_entity_poly.entity_id
_entity_poly.type
_entity_poly.pdbx_seq_one_letter_code
_entity_poly.pdbx_strand_id
1 'polypeptide(L)'
;MSYDVQGVIASTRLLRTVTVTLTHTRLGSLRQGFSLLPITDELFDSVVDYTADRMQEFRRLPNGFDRTIAGWSQAGPVAYVEAEYFGGTGEQRAAVWHDGRLVLGPLKVGEKEPFPVEGSPISQALRYLGARNDGLFDEFSSVGLGEHRSNEGWVS
;
A
#
# COMPACT_ATOMS: atom_id res chain seq x y z
N MET A 1 6.98 4.18 -20.23
CA MET A 1 5.71 4.11 -19.50
C MET A 1 6.04 3.94 -18.04
N SER A 2 5.51 4.81 -17.17
CA SER A 2 5.70 4.72 -15.72
C SER A 2 4.68 3.77 -15.09
N TYR A 3 5.00 3.28 -13.90
CA TYR A 3 4.07 2.67 -12.95
C TYR A 3 4.20 3.48 -11.66
N ASP A 4 3.09 3.95 -11.11
CA ASP A 4 3.06 4.85 -9.97
C ASP A 4 1.84 4.56 -9.09
N VAL A 5 2.01 3.76 -8.04
CA VAL A 5 0.92 3.34 -7.16
C VAL A 5 1.29 3.61 -5.71
N GLN A 6 0.41 4.30 -5.00
CA GLN A 6 0.48 4.48 -3.55
C GLN A 6 -0.87 4.21 -2.94
N GLY A 7 -0.89 3.45 -1.85
CA GLY A 7 -2.17 3.08 -1.27
C GLY A 7 -2.08 2.20 -0.04
N VAL A 8 -3.24 2.03 0.57
CA VAL A 8 -3.45 1.11 1.67
C VAL A 8 -3.95 -0.22 1.10
N ILE A 9 -3.33 -1.33 1.46
CA ILE A 9 -3.76 -2.67 1.09
C ILE A 9 -4.16 -3.44 2.35
N ALA A 10 -5.33 -4.05 2.33
CA ALA A 10 -5.78 -5.01 3.34
C ALA A 10 -6.86 -5.92 2.76
N SER A 11 -7.42 -6.81 3.58
CA SER A 11 -8.57 -7.62 3.15
C SER A 11 -9.73 -6.71 2.71
N THR A 12 -10.45 -7.12 1.66
CA THR A 12 -11.60 -6.35 1.14
C THR A 12 -12.65 -6.10 2.21
N ARG A 13 -12.87 -7.07 3.10
CA ARG A 13 -13.80 -6.93 4.22
C ARG A 13 -13.38 -5.81 5.17
N LEU A 14 -12.10 -5.77 5.55
CA LEU A 14 -11.56 -4.74 6.44
C LEU A 14 -11.69 -3.36 5.79
N LEU A 15 -11.18 -3.17 4.56
CA LEU A 15 -11.21 -1.86 3.91
C LEU A 15 -12.64 -1.34 3.73
N ARG A 16 -13.59 -2.17 3.31
CA ARG A 16 -15.00 -1.76 3.19
C ARG A 16 -15.61 -1.28 4.51
N THR A 17 -15.18 -1.83 5.64
CA THR A 17 -15.67 -1.40 6.97
C THR A 17 -15.02 -0.10 7.41
N VAL A 18 -13.70 0.02 7.30
CA VAL A 18 -12.97 1.15 7.90
C VAL A 18 -12.98 2.41 7.05
N THR A 19 -13.21 2.30 5.74
CA THR A 19 -13.24 3.46 4.84
C THR A 19 -14.63 4.11 4.73
N VAL A 20 -15.67 3.55 5.36
CA VAL A 20 -17.04 4.09 5.28
C VAL A 20 -17.16 5.52 5.82
N THR A 21 -16.26 5.91 6.73
CA THR A 21 -16.23 7.25 7.33
C THR A 21 -15.40 8.24 6.52
N LEU A 22 -14.68 7.77 5.50
CA LEU A 22 -13.86 8.63 4.66
C LEU A 22 -14.67 9.11 3.45
N THR A 23 -14.35 10.32 2.99
CA THR A 23 -14.89 10.86 1.73
C THR A 23 -13.88 10.57 0.62
N HIS A 24 -14.34 10.57 -0.65
CA HIS A 24 -13.48 10.35 -1.82
C HIS A 24 -12.77 8.99 -1.87
N THR A 25 -13.27 7.97 -1.16
CA THR A 25 -12.70 6.62 -1.21
C THR A 25 -13.33 5.77 -2.31
N ARG A 26 -12.52 5.28 -3.23
CA ARG A 26 -12.86 4.19 -4.15
C ARG A 26 -11.83 3.08 -3.97
N LEU A 27 -12.33 1.84 -3.80
CA LEU A 27 -11.47 0.68 -3.60
C LEU A 27 -11.19 -0.01 -4.94
N GLY A 28 -9.91 -0.21 -5.25
CA GLY A 28 -9.45 -1.11 -6.31
C GLY A 28 -9.56 -2.56 -5.84
N SER A 29 -10.08 -3.44 -6.69
CA SER A 29 -10.18 -4.88 -6.38
C SER A 29 -8.85 -5.56 -6.69
N LEU A 30 -8.27 -6.25 -5.71
CA LEU A 30 -7.14 -7.14 -5.92
C LEU A 30 -7.63 -8.59 -5.86
N ARG A 31 -6.82 -9.52 -6.36
CA ARG A 31 -7.10 -10.95 -6.24
C ARG A 31 -6.91 -11.42 -4.79
N GLN A 32 -7.30 -12.66 -4.52
CA GLN A 32 -7.13 -13.32 -3.21
C GLN A 32 -7.89 -12.65 -2.04
N GLY A 33 -8.90 -11.82 -2.32
CA GLY A 33 -9.72 -11.18 -1.30
C GLY A 33 -9.10 -9.93 -0.68
N PHE A 34 -8.10 -9.34 -1.35
CA PHE A 34 -7.52 -8.06 -1.00
C PHE A 34 -8.17 -6.90 -1.78
N SER A 35 -8.03 -5.70 -1.24
CA SER A 35 -8.35 -4.47 -1.96
C SER A 35 -7.26 -3.44 -1.73
N LEU A 36 -7.13 -2.53 -2.68
CA LEU A 36 -6.31 -1.34 -2.60
C LEU A 36 -7.23 -0.15 -2.35
N LEU A 37 -6.90 0.68 -1.38
CA LEU A 37 -7.39 2.06 -1.27
C LEU A 37 -6.27 2.97 -1.81
N PRO A 38 -6.36 3.43 -3.07
CA PRO A 38 -5.33 4.30 -3.64
C PRO A 38 -5.35 5.67 -2.95
N ILE A 39 -4.17 6.22 -2.67
CA ILE A 39 -4.04 7.62 -2.23
C ILE A 39 -4.12 8.51 -3.48
N THR A 40 -5.35 8.79 -3.93
CA THR A 40 -5.58 9.83 -4.94
C THR A 40 -5.35 11.21 -4.34
N ASP A 41 -5.22 12.22 -5.19
CA ASP A 41 -5.07 13.61 -4.75
C ASP A 41 -6.24 14.06 -3.87
N GLU A 42 -7.47 13.70 -4.23
CA GLU A 42 -8.66 14.05 -3.44
C GLU A 42 -8.68 13.36 -2.08
N LEU A 43 -8.27 12.08 -2.02
CA LEU A 43 -8.17 11.38 -0.75
C LEU A 43 -7.07 12.01 0.10
N PHE A 44 -5.89 12.25 -0.46
CA PHE A 44 -4.75 12.87 0.22
C PHE A 44 -5.17 14.19 0.88
N ASP A 45 -5.78 15.09 0.12
CA ASP A 45 -6.21 16.40 0.60
C ASP A 45 -7.27 16.31 1.70
N SER A 46 -8.10 15.25 1.67
CA SER A 46 -9.15 15.04 2.67
C SER A 46 -8.66 14.48 4.01
N VAL A 47 -7.51 13.77 4.04
CA VAL A 47 -7.02 13.08 5.24
C VAL A 47 -5.71 13.63 5.80
N VAL A 48 -5.01 14.49 5.06
CA VAL A 48 -3.73 15.05 5.50
C VAL A 48 -3.92 15.97 6.70
N ASP A 49 -3.16 15.70 7.77
CA ASP A 49 -3.05 16.58 8.93
C ASP A 49 -1.72 17.35 8.85
N TYR A 50 -1.76 18.59 8.37
CA TYR A 50 -0.57 19.44 8.21
C TYR A 50 0.11 19.81 9.54
N THR A 51 -0.53 19.54 10.68
CA THR A 51 0.06 19.77 12.01
C THR A 51 0.76 18.53 12.56
N ALA A 52 0.51 17.36 11.98
CA ALA A 52 1.14 16.11 12.38
C ALA A 52 2.53 15.92 11.75
N ASP A 53 3.37 15.19 12.47
CA ASP A 53 4.64 14.71 11.96
C ASP A 53 4.44 13.79 10.75
N ARG A 54 5.42 13.84 9.85
CA ARG A 54 5.48 13.01 8.64
C ARG A 54 6.36 11.79 8.89
N MET A 55 5.94 10.63 8.41
CA MET A 55 6.86 9.51 8.19
C MET A 55 7.75 9.79 6.98
N GLN A 56 9.01 10.12 7.22
CA GLN A 56 9.96 10.61 6.21
C GLN A 56 10.32 9.55 5.17
N GLU A 57 10.16 8.28 5.52
CA GLU A 57 10.43 7.13 4.67
C GLU A 57 9.48 7.09 3.47
N PHE A 58 8.25 7.58 3.64
CA PHE A 58 7.18 7.60 2.64
C PHE A 58 7.07 8.95 1.93
N ARG A 59 6.86 8.92 0.62
CA ARG A 59 6.73 10.11 -0.23
C ARG A 59 5.32 10.66 -0.27
N ARG A 60 4.31 9.79 -0.27
CA ARG A 60 2.90 10.11 -0.48
C ARG A 60 1.99 9.72 0.67
N LEU A 61 2.52 9.12 1.76
CA LEU A 61 1.72 8.90 2.97
C LEU A 61 1.30 10.26 3.57
N PRO A 62 -0.01 10.57 3.66
CA PRO A 62 -0.44 11.83 4.26
C PRO A 62 -0.03 11.91 5.73
N ASN A 63 0.41 13.08 6.17
CA ASN A 63 0.81 13.30 7.56
C ASN A 63 -0.33 12.90 8.52
N GLY A 64 0.01 12.16 9.58
CA GLY A 64 -0.93 11.66 10.58
C GLY A 64 -1.85 10.52 10.12
N PHE A 65 -1.89 10.17 8.83
CA PHE A 65 -2.74 9.09 8.31
C PHE A 65 -2.27 7.70 8.74
N ASP A 66 -1.00 7.58 9.12
CA ASP A 66 -0.44 6.39 9.75
C ASP A 66 -1.14 6.00 11.06
N ARG A 67 -1.57 6.97 11.85
CA ARG A 67 -2.36 6.72 13.06
C ARG A 67 -3.73 6.13 12.71
N THR A 68 -4.33 6.59 11.61
CA THR A 68 -5.58 6.04 11.07
C THR A 68 -5.36 4.59 10.60
N ILE A 69 -4.30 4.32 9.84
CA ILE A 69 -3.91 2.97 9.42
C ILE A 69 -3.66 2.05 10.63
N ALA A 70 -2.95 2.55 11.65
CA ALA A 70 -2.75 1.82 12.90
C ALA A 70 -4.09 1.52 13.60
N GLY A 71 -5.01 2.48 13.66
CA GLY A 71 -6.36 2.25 14.19
C GLY A 71 -7.13 1.17 13.42
N TRP A 72 -7.07 1.19 12.09
CA TRP A 72 -7.69 0.17 11.24
C TRP A 72 -7.08 -1.22 11.46
N SER A 73 -5.79 -1.27 11.78
CA SER A 73 -5.06 -2.52 11.96
C SER A 73 -5.48 -3.34 13.19
N GLN A 74 -6.34 -2.79 14.05
CA GLN A 74 -7.02 -3.52 15.13
C GLN A 74 -8.01 -4.57 14.61
N ALA A 75 -8.51 -4.40 13.38
CA ALA A 75 -9.43 -5.35 12.75
C ALA A 75 -8.72 -6.44 11.91
N GLY A 76 -7.40 -6.37 11.80
CA GLY A 76 -6.57 -7.24 10.97
C GLY A 76 -5.37 -6.49 10.37
N PRO A 77 -4.39 -7.17 9.77
CA PRO A 77 -3.19 -6.51 9.26
C PRO A 77 -3.51 -5.57 8.07
N VAL A 78 -2.84 -4.42 8.04
CA VAL A 78 -3.01 -3.37 7.02
C VAL A 78 -1.64 -2.91 6.56
N ALA A 79 -1.41 -2.89 5.24
CA ALA A 79 -0.18 -2.41 4.65
C ALA A 79 -0.37 -1.02 4.03
N TYR A 80 0.66 -0.19 4.10
CA TYR A 80 0.83 0.96 3.22
C TYR A 80 1.96 0.68 2.24
N VAL A 81 1.77 1.01 0.96
CA VAL A 81 2.74 0.76 -0.10
C VAL A 81 2.94 1.98 -0.99
N GLU A 82 4.15 2.14 -1.51
CA GLU A 82 4.47 3.06 -2.60
C GLU A 82 5.38 2.36 -3.60
N ALA A 83 5.07 2.47 -4.88
CA ALA A 83 5.88 1.96 -5.96
C ALA A 83 5.92 2.95 -7.11
N GLU A 84 7.13 3.30 -7.54
CA GLU A 84 7.37 4.16 -8.69
C GLU A 84 8.40 3.49 -9.58
N TYR A 85 8.03 3.11 -10.81
CA TYR A 85 8.92 2.55 -11.82
C TYR A 85 8.93 3.40 -13.08
N PHE A 86 10.11 3.66 -13.61
CA PHE A 86 10.32 4.28 -14.90
C PHE A 86 11.42 3.54 -15.67
N GLY A 87 11.13 3.08 -16.89
CA GLY A 87 12.13 2.43 -17.74
C GLY A 87 12.65 1.08 -17.23
N GLY A 88 11.89 0.39 -16.37
CA GLY A 88 12.28 -0.91 -15.78
C GLY A 88 13.03 -0.80 -14.46
N THR A 89 13.37 0.42 -14.04
CA THR A 89 14.01 0.73 -12.76
C THR A 89 13.01 1.46 -11.87
N GLY A 90 13.08 1.30 -10.55
CA GLY A 90 12.13 1.95 -9.68
C GLY A 90 12.37 1.75 -8.20
N GLU A 91 11.63 2.48 -7.39
CA GLU A 91 11.68 2.39 -5.94
C GLU A 91 10.41 1.74 -5.40
N GLN A 92 10.56 1.01 -4.31
CA GLN A 92 9.42 0.56 -3.52
C GLN A 92 9.61 0.91 -2.05
N ARG A 93 8.47 1.19 -1.40
CA ARG A 93 8.37 1.33 0.04
C ARG A 93 7.16 0.57 0.52
N ALA A 94 7.27 -0.04 1.69
CA ALA A 94 6.13 -0.67 2.33
C ALA A 94 6.27 -0.71 3.85
N ALA A 95 5.14 -0.64 4.54
CA ALA A 95 5.04 -0.86 5.97
C ALA A 95 3.74 -1.62 6.28
N VAL A 96 3.75 -2.41 7.35
CA VAL A 96 2.57 -3.16 7.80
C VAL A 96 2.29 -2.84 9.27
N TRP A 97 1.03 -2.53 9.54
CA TRP A 97 0.50 -2.42 10.88
C TRP A 97 -0.39 -3.62 11.21
N HIS A 98 -0.30 -4.07 12.46
CA HIS A 98 -1.19 -5.07 13.03
C HIS A 98 -1.38 -4.77 14.52
N ASP A 99 -2.62 -4.83 15.01
CA ASP A 99 -2.99 -4.53 16.40
C ASP A 99 -2.51 -3.14 16.88
N GLY A 100 -2.56 -2.15 15.97
CA GLY A 100 -2.19 -0.77 16.26
C GLY A 100 -0.68 -0.52 16.27
N ARG A 101 0.13 -1.51 15.90
CA ARG A 101 1.59 -1.42 15.94
C ARG A 101 2.17 -1.63 14.56
N LEU A 102 3.26 -0.92 14.27
CA LEU A 102 4.08 -1.19 13.10
C LEU A 102 4.84 -2.50 13.32
N VAL A 103 4.53 -3.52 12.53
CA VAL A 103 5.06 -4.89 12.66
C VAL A 103 6.03 -5.27 11.55
N LEU A 104 6.04 -4.51 10.45
CA LEU A 104 7.02 -4.63 9.37
C LEU A 104 7.33 -3.25 8.80
N GLY A 105 8.62 -2.94 8.59
CA GLY A 105 9.08 -1.73 7.93
C GLY A 105 9.19 -0.49 8.84
N PRO A 106 9.30 0.72 8.26
CA PRO A 106 9.22 0.97 6.82
C PRO A 106 10.39 0.32 6.06
N LEU A 107 10.06 -0.52 5.09
CA LEU A 107 11.02 -1.11 4.16
C LEU A 107 11.17 -0.19 2.96
N LYS A 108 12.38 -0.10 2.42
CA LYS A 108 12.67 0.68 1.21
C LYS A 108 13.66 -0.08 0.35
N VAL A 109 13.48 0.02 -0.97
CA VAL A 109 14.51 -0.29 -1.96
C VAL A 109 14.56 0.85 -2.97
N GLY A 110 15.77 1.37 -3.21
CA GLY A 110 16.03 2.44 -4.16
C GLY A 110 16.11 1.94 -5.61
N GLU A 111 16.13 2.88 -6.56
CA GLU A 111 16.11 2.61 -8.01
C GLU A 111 17.22 1.62 -8.42
N LYS A 112 18.44 1.82 -7.92
CA LYS A 112 19.62 1.04 -8.32
C LYS A 112 19.96 -0.07 -7.34
N GLU A 113 19.10 -0.33 -6.36
CA GLU A 113 19.33 -1.34 -5.33
C GLU A 113 18.69 -2.66 -5.74
N PRO A 114 19.39 -3.79 -5.61
CA PRO A 114 18.78 -5.09 -5.83
C PRO A 114 17.70 -5.35 -4.76
N PHE A 115 16.65 -6.08 -5.11
CA PHE A 115 15.70 -6.53 -4.10
C PHE A 115 16.37 -7.47 -3.08
N PRO A 116 15.97 -7.39 -1.80
CA PRO A 116 16.37 -8.37 -0.79
C PRO A 116 16.00 -9.80 -1.19
N VAL A 117 16.68 -10.78 -0.60
CA VAL A 117 16.40 -12.22 -0.84
C VAL A 117 14.98 -12.58 -0.40
N GLU A 118 14.46 -11.86 0.59
CA GLU A 118 13.11 -11.99 1.14
C GLU A 118 12.02 -11.46 0.17
N GLY A 119 12.41 -10.81 -0.93
CA GLY A 119 11.56 -10.20 -1.94
C GLY A 119 11.50 -8.68 -1.85
N SER A 120 10.79 -8.05 -2.79
CA SER A 120 10.57 -6.61 -2.80
C SER A 120 9.79 -6.14 -1.54
N PRO A 121 9.93 -4.87 -1.10
CA PRO A 121 9.17 -4.34 0.04
C PRO A 121 7.67 -4.63 -0.02
N ILE A 122 7.04 -4.46 -1.19
CA ILE A 122 5.61 -4.71 -1.36
C ILE A 122 5.29 -6.20 -1.28
N SER A 123 6.08 -7.07 -1.91
CA SER A 123 5.85 -8.52 -1.84
C SER A 123 6.02 -9.05 -0.42
N GLN A 124 6.96 -8.51 0.37
CA GLN A 124 7.08 -8.82 1.80
C GLN A 124 5.83 -8.37 2.59
N ALA A 125 5.34 -7.15 2.34
CA ALA A 125 4.13 -6.65 3.01
C ALA A 125 2.89 -7.47 2.65
N LEU A 126 2.68 -7.78 1.36
CA LEU A 126 1.57 -8.61 0.89
C LEU A 126 1.60 -10.01 1.50
N ARG A 127 2.78 -10.62 1.61
CA ARG A 127 2.95 -11.91 2.29
C ARG A 127 2.53 -11.84 3.77
N TYR A 128 2.86 -10.74 4.46
CA TYR A 128 2.39 -10.51 5.82
C TYR A 128 0.85 -10.42 5.90
N LEU A 129 0.21 -9.80 4.91
CA LEU A 129 -1.26 -9.77 4.81
C LEU A 129 -1.90 -11.13 4.51
N GLY A 130 -1.09 -12.14 4.16
CA GLY A 130 -1.54 -13.49 3.81
C GLY A 130 -1.65 -13.75 2.31
N ALA A 131 -1.11 -12.87 1.45
CA ALA A 131 -1.02 -13.12 0.03
C ALA A 131 -0.10 -14.32 -0.26
N ARG A 132 -0.50 -15.14 -1.23
CA ARG A 132 0.24 -16.31 -1.66
C ARG A 132 0.82 -16.06 -3.04
N ASN A 133 2.10 -16.41 -3.21
CA ASN A 133 2.68 -16.60 -4.54
C ASN A 133 2.16 -17.91 -5.16
N ASP A 134 2.13 -17.99 -6.49
CA ASP A 134 1.71 -19.18 -7.24
C ASP A 134 2.90 -19.96 -7.83
N GLY A 135 4.11 -19.67 -7.35
CA GLY A 135 5.37 -20.28 -7.77
C GLY A 135 5.95 -19.73 -9.08
N LEU A 136 5.14 -19.06 -9.91
CA LEU A 136 5.59 -18.38 -11.13
C LEU A 136 5.71 -16.87 -10.94
N PHE A 137 4.88 -16.32 -10.06
CA PHE A 137 4.75 -14.91 -9.79
C PHE A 137 4.96 -14.62 -8.30
N ASP A 138 5.55 -13.48 -7.98
CA ASP A 138 5.66 -13.01 -6.60
C ASP A 138 4.32 -12.50 -6.06
N GLU A 139 4.22 -12.19 -4.77
CA GLU A 139 2.96 -11.78 -4.16
C GLU A 139 2.36 -10.53 -4.83
N PHE A 140 3.20 -9.56 -5.24
CA PHE A 140 2.78 -8.39 -6.02
C PHE A 140 2.00 -8.78 -7.29
N SER A 141 2.58 -9.68 -8.07
CA SER A 141 2.02 -10.14 -9.33
C SER A 141 0.81 -11.05 -9.11
N SER A 142 0.86 -11.94 -8.12
CA SER A 142 -0.22 -12.90 -7.81
C SER A 142 -1.49 -12.23 -7.26
N VAL A 143 -1.39 -11.07 -6.60
CA VAL A 143 -2.59 -10.29 -6.19
C VAL A 143 -3.10 -9.37 -7.31
N GLY A 144 -2.40 -9.27 -8.43
CA GLY A 144 -2.79 -8.43 -9.57
C GLY A 144 -2.46 -6.94 -9.39
N LEU A 145 -1.53 -6.57 -8.51
CA LEU A 145 -1.21 -5.16 -8.24
C LEU A 145 -0.60 -4.44 -9.47
N GLY A 146 -0.18 -5.20 -10.49
CA GLY A 146 0.27 -4.69 -11.79
C GLY A 146 -0.84 -4.43 -12.83
N GLU A 147 -2.11 -4.71 -12.53
CA GLU A 147 -3.22 -4.58 -13.50
C GLU A 147 -3.52 -3.12 -13.88
N HIS A 148 -3.34 -2.19 -12.93
CA HIS A 148 -3.39 -0.76 -13.19
C HIS A 148 -2.07 -0.09 -12.78
N ARG A 149 -1.62 0.84 -13.62
CA ARG A 149 -0.30 1.49 -13.48
C ARG A 149 -0.35 2.81 -12.70
N SER A 150 -1.53 3.31 -12.35
CA SER A 150 -1.69 4.52 -11.55
C SER A 150 -2.85 4.40 -10.57
N ASN A 151 -2.86 5.24 -9.52
CA ASN A 151 -3.97 5.31 -8.55
C ASN A 151 -5.30 5.61 -9.24
N GLU A 152 -5.31 6.50 -10.25
CA GLU A 152 -6.50 6.85 -11.05
C GLU A 152 -7.03 5.63 -11.82
N GLY A 153 -6.13 4.82 -12.36
CA GLY A 153 -6.49 3.60 -13.08
C GLY A 153 -7.29 2.63 -12.20
N TRP A 154 -6.99 2.56 -10.90
CA TRP A 154 -7.69 1.69 -9.94
C TRP A 154 -9.08 2.17 -9.53
N VAL A 155 -9.38 3.47 -9.73
CA VAL A 155 -10.64 4.10 -9.29
C VAL A 155 -11.52 4.60 -10.44
N SER A 156 -11.06 4.36 -11.69
CA SER A 156 -11.76 4.71 -12.92
C SER A 156 -13.02 3.90 -13.18
#